data_AF-A0A6C0ERN5-F1
#
_entry.id   AF-A0A6C0ERN5-F1
#
_cell.length_a   1.000
_cell.length_b   1.000
_cell.length_c   1.000
_cell.angle_alpha   90.00
_cell.angle_beta   90.00
_cell.angle_gamma   90.00
#
_symmetry.space_group_name_H-M   'P 1'
#
loop_
_entity.id
_entity.type
_entity.pdbx_description
1 polymer ?
#
loop_
_entity_poly.entity_id
_entity_poly.type
_entity_poly.pdbx_seq_one_letter_code
_entity_poly.pdbx_strand_id
1 'polypeptide(L)'
;MKSSKNNKNNKNNILNTKNKTKKNTKIQKIKPSLKYLDTSFSLYASKQYTGDELLEYQRKSENKTHNHCLLDNSSWFGSLAVAKSYKSKDTHIYKWDIKKPTYLLKINKENDHFIKYIFKSTLIKLTPTIILTDNQIKKIKYDHPYINMTSNEKALYEFQFAFGYITVEEQYEFMKLVKYLIENKIITLTTREGTSIIDKIDFKINFYKVSSLIPKKQKMNRLSFYYFDKYAIMNLCKIVYNKKDYKISGVYQKNNSSFWFPNLLIYKMNIEEYILFNPPHNLKYDKMIE
;
A
#
# COMPACT_ATOMS: atom_id res chain seq x y z
N MET A 1 22.27 69.59 -19.25
CA MET A 1 21.77 68.45 -20.05
C MET A 1 22.47 68.45 -21.40
N LYS A 2 22.75 67.26 -21.97
CA LYS A 2 23.59 66.95 -23.17
C LYS A 2 25.05 66.69 -22.80
N SER A 3 25.43 65.41 -22.83
CA SER A 3 26.11 64.69 -23.94
C SER A 3 27.62 64.81 -23.75
N SER A 4 28.47 63.82 -24.00
CA SER A 4 28.44 62.81 -25.06
C SER A 4 29.51 61.75 -24.77
N LYS A 5 29.27 60.58 -25.36
CA LYS A 5 30.11 59.38 -25.44
C LYS A 5 31.48 59.61 -26.07
N ASN A 6 32.40 58.67 -25.78
CA ASN A 6 33.40 58.01 -26.65
C ASN A 6 34.73 57.86 -25.88
N ASN A 7 35.55 56.81 -25.98
CA ASN A 7 35.53 55.54 -26.70
C ASN A 7 36.78 54.73 -26.25
N LYS A 8 36.83 53.44 -26.64
CA LYS A 8 38.03 52.58 -26.87
C LYS A 8 38.69 51.95 -25.64
N ASN A 9 38.57 50.62 -25.49
CA ASN A 9 39.46 49.55 -26.05
C ASN A 9 40.80 49.53 -25.29
N ASN A 10 41.32 48.43 -24.75
CA ASN A 10 41.40 47.09 -25.32
C ASN A 10 41.79 46.04 -24.25
N LYS A 11 41.28 44.81 -24.46
CA LYS A 11 41.92 43.49 -24.28
C LYS A 11 42.63 43.17 -22.96
N ASN A 12 42.11 42.13 -22.29
CA ASN A 12 42.80 40.83 -22.31
C ASN A 12 41.83 39.67 -22.03
N ASN A 13 41.71 38.81 -23.04
CA ASN A 13 41.06 37.51 -22.98
C ASN A 13 41.98 36.53 -22.26
N ILE A 14 41.50 35.90 -21.18
CA ILE A 14 42.00 34.60 -20.74
C ILE A 14 40.79 33.65 -20.70
N LEU A 15 40.75 32.80 -21.72
CA LEU A 15 39.90 31.62 -21.82
C LEU A 15 40.22 30.69 -20.65
N ASN A 16 39.31 30.59 -19.70
CA ASN A 16 39.28 29.50 -18.72
C ASN A 16 38.04 28.64 -18.97
N THR A 17 38.14 27.77 -19.97
CA THR A 17 37.23 26.62 -20.14
C THR A 17 37.41 25.67 -18.95
N LYS A 18 36.68 25.95 -17.86
CA LYS A 18 36.45 24.96 -16.81
C LYS A 18 35.53 23.89 -17.38
N ASN A 19 36.13 22.77 -17.80
CA ASN A 19 35.44 21.51 -18.00
C ASN A 19 34.69 21.16 -16.71
N LYS A 20 33.40 21.49 -16.66
CA LYS A 20 32.47 20.95 -15.66
C LYS A 20 32.34 19.47 -15.97
N THR A 21 33.18 18.66 -15.36
CA THR A 21 32.92 17.24 -15.18
C THR A 21 31.53 17.12 -14.57
N LYS A 22 30.55 16.69 -15.39
CA LYS A 22 29.25 16.25 -14.90
C LYS A 22 29.56 15.14 -13.89
N LYS A 23 29.47 15.46 -12.60
CA LYS A 23 29.38 14.44 -11.55
C LYS A 23 28.20 13.59 -11.93
N ASN A 24 28.45 12.37 -12.42
CA ASN A 24 27.47 11.31 -12.44
C ASN A 24 27.06 11.08 -11.00
N THR A 25 26.01 11.77 -10.56
CA THR A 25 25.32 11.49 -9.31
C THR A 25 24.79 10.08 -9.44
N LYS A 26 25.54 9.09 -8.94
CA LYS A 26 25.00 7.76 -8.65
C LYS A 26 23.74 8.02 -7.82
N ILE A 27 22.57 7.77 -8.40
CA ILE A 27 21.29 7.87 -7.71
C ILE A 27 21.43 7.00 -6.46
N GLN A 28 21.50 7.63 -5.29
CA GLN A 28 21.73 6.93 -4.05
C GLN A 28 20.50 6.05 -3.78
N LYS A 29 20.68 4.74 -3.90
CA LYS A 29 19.62 3.75 -3.74
C LYS A 29 19.11 3.82 -2.31
N ILE A 30 17.86 4.28 -2.12
CA ILE A 30 17.25 4.39 -0.80
C ILE A 30 17.02 2.97 -0.27
N LYS A 31 17.67 2.64 0.84
CA LYS A 31 17.59 1.31 1.45
C LYS A 31 16.32 1.21 2.31
N PRO A 32 15.39 0.28 2.01
CA PRO A 32 14.21 0.07 2.85
C PRO A 32 14.53 -0.69 4.14
N SER A 33 13.70 -0.48 5.16
CA SER A 33 13.64 -1.27 6.38
C SER A 33 12.78 -2.52 6.15
N LEU A 34 13.36 -3.70 6.30
CA LEU A 34 12.72 -4.98 5.97
C LEU A 34 12.56 -5.87 7.21
N LYS A 35 11.49 -6.67 7.24
CA LYS A 35 11.32 -7.82 8.14
C LYS A 35 11.81 -9.06 7.41
N TYR A 36 12.81 -9.72 7.99
CA TYR A 36 13.35 -10.97 7.50
C TYR A 36 12.57 -12.15 8.10
N LEU A 37 12.28 -13.15 7.27
CA LEU A 37 11.73 -14.44 7.63
C LEU A 37 12.67 -15.53 7.08
N ASP A 38 13.27 -16.31 7.98
CA ASP A 38 14.03 -17.51 7.62
C ASP A 38 13.10 -18.69 7.33
N THR A 39 13.69 -19.82 6.93
CA THR A 39 12.96 -21.05 6.57
C THR A 39 12.38 -21.80 7.77
N SER A 40 12.77 -21.47 9.00
CA SER A 40 12.16 -22.02 10.21
C SER A 40 10.91 -21.23 10.65
N PHE A 41 10.69 -20.05 10.05
CA PHE A 41 9.55 -19.22 10.37
C PHE A 41 8.26 -19.80 9.79
N SER A 42 7.20 -19.80 10.61
CA SER A 42 5.87 -20.28 10.23
C SER A 42 4.85 -19.15 10.24
N LEU A 43 3.92 -19.22 9.29
CA LEU A 43 2.81 -18.31 9.13
C LEU A 43 1.48 -19.05 9.27
N TYR A 44 0.49 -18.34 9.79
CA TYR A 44 -0.82 -18.92 10.10
C TYR A 44 -1.94 -18.05 9.52
N ALA A 45 -3.05 -18.68 9.18
CA ALA A 45 -4.28 -17.98 8.83
C ALA A 45 -5.50 -18.87 9.09
N SER A 46 -6.61 -18.25 9.49
CA SER A 46 -7.92 -18.89 9.51
C SER A 46 -8.57 -18.72 8.13
N LYS A 47 -9.00 -19.82 7.49
CA LYS A 47 -9.59 -19.85 6.14
C LYS A 47 -10.72 -20.90 6.06
N GLN A 48 -11.63 -20.71 5.11
CA GLN A 48 -12.70 -21.68 4.80
C GLN A 48 -12.24 -22.80 3.85
N TYR A 49 -11.27 -22.51 2.98
CA TYR A 49 -10.64 -23.47 2.06
C TYR A 49 -9.38 -24.08 2.68
N THR A 50 -8.92 -25.20 2.13
CA THR A 50 -7.71 -25.86 2.65
C THR A 50 -6.45 -25.07 2.31
N GLY A 51 -5.42 -25.18 3.16
CA GLY A 51 -4.24 -24.34 3.03
C GLY A 51 -3.42 -24.56 1.75
N ASP A 52 -3.51 -25.74 1.15
CA ASP A 52 -2.90 -26.13 -0.11
C ASP A 52 -3.67 -25.60 -1.34
N GLU A 53 -5.01 -25.63 -1.32
CA GLU A 53 -5.88 -25.08 -2.36
C GLU A 53 -5.55 -23.62 -2.67
N LEU A 54 -5.26 -22.82 -1.64
CA LEU A 54 -4.81 -21.44 -1.81
C LEU A 54 -3.59 -21.33 -2.72
N LEU A 55 -2.57 -22.14 -2.44
CA LEU A 55 -1.30 -22.10 -3.16
C LEU A 55 -1.44 -22.66 -4.57
N GLU A 56 -2.33 -23.62 -4.78
CA GLU A 56 -2.59 -24.19 -6.10
C GLU A 56 -3.37 -23.20 -6.98
N TYR A 57 -4.45 -22.61 -6.44
CA TYR A 57 -5.25 -21.60 -7.13
C TYR A 57 -4.40 -20.43 -7.64
N GLN A 58 -3.50 -19.92 -6.78
CA GLN A 58 -2.60 -18.81 -7.13
C GLN A 58 -1.56 -19.21 -8.18
N ARG A 59 -1.01 -20.44 -8.10
CA ARG A 59 -0.12 -20.98 -9.15
C ARG A 59 -0.82 -21.09 -10.49
N LYS A 60 -2.03 -21.65 -10.52
CA LYS A 60 -2.84 -21.76 -11.75
C LYS A 60 -3.13 -20.39 -12.35
N SER A 61 -3.47 -19.40 -11.51
CA SER A 61 -3.77 -18.04 -11.94
C SER A 61 -2.55 -17.32 -12.52
N GLU A 62 -1.39 -17.43 -11.88
CA GLU A 62 -0.13 -16.88 -12.38
C GLU A 62 0.28 -17.55 -13.71
N ASN A 63 0.24 -18.88 -13.79
CA ASN A 63 0.61 -19.62 -15.00
C ASN A 63 -0.31 -19.27 -16.18
N LYS A 64 -1.62 -19.12 -15.94
CA LYS A 64 -2.60 -18.76 -16.98
C LYS A 64 -2.36 -17.35 -17.52
N THR A 65 -2.03 -16.40 -16.65
CA THR A 65 -1.94 -14.97 -16.99
C THR A 65 -0.51 -14.48 -17.27
N HIS A 66 0.49 -15.30 -16.94
CA HIS A 66 1.92 -14.94 -16.93
C HIS A 66 2.21 -13.67 -16.10
N ASN A 67 1.38 -13.39 -15.09
CA ASN A 67 1.49 -12.22 -14.25
C ASN A 67 1.71 -12.61 -12.79
N HIS A 68 2.88 -12.26 -12.26
CA HIS A 68 3.24 -12.51 -10.86
C HIS A 68 2.43 -11.68 -9.86
N CYS A 69 2.06 -10.46 -10.26
CA CYS A 69 1.44 -9.45 -9.40
C CYS A 69 -0.03 -9.28 -9.75
N LEU A 70 -0.81 -10.36 -9.61
CA LEU A 70 -2.27 -10.33 -9.74
C LEU A 70 -2.92 -9.73 -8.48
N LEU A 71 -4.07 -9.10 -8.67
CA LEU A 71 -4.89 -8.56 -7.59
C LEU A 71 -5.21 -9.64 -6.55
N ASP A 72 -5.59 -10.83 -7.02
CA ASP A 72 -6.04 -11.93 -6.16
C ASP A 72 -4.93 -12.83 -5.62
N ASN A 73 -3.69 -12.69 -6.13
CA ASN A 73 -2.56 -13.51 -5.67
C ASN A 73 -2.05 -13.13 -4.27
N SER A 74 -2.25 -11.88 -3.86
CA SER A 74 -1.81 -11.45 -2.54
C SER A 74 -2.61 -12.12 -1.42
N SER A 75 -1.91 -12.55 -0.35
CA SER A 75 -2.53 -13.19 0.81
C SER A 75 -2.00 -12.67 2.14
N TRP A 76 -2.91 -12.61 3.11
CA TRP A 76 -2.67 -12.13 4.47
C TRP A 76 -2.55 -13.33 5.42
N PHE A 77 -1.47 -13.31 6.19
CA PHE A 77 -1.16 -14.25 7.26
C PHE A 77 -0.85 -13.50 8.55
N GLY A 78 -0.83 -14.23 9.66
CA GLY A 78 -0.50 -13.72 10.99
C GLY A 78 0.32 -14.73 11.79
N SER A 79 0.62 -14.38 13.03
CA SER A 79 0.99 -15.37 14.05
C SER A 79 -0.19 -16.28 14.39
N LEU A 80 0.07 -17.41 15.05
CA LEU A 80 -0.98 -18.33 15.49
C LEU A 80 -2.03 -17.62 16.36
N ALA A 81 -1.61 -16.72 17.26
CA ALA A 81 -2.52 -15.94 18.10
C ALA A 81 -3.48 -15.07 17.27
N VAL A 82 -2.96 -14.44 16.21
CA VAL A 82 -3.79 -13.66 15.28
C VAL A 82 -4.73 -14.57 14.49
N ALA A 83 -4.25 -15.69 13.97
CA ALA A 83 -5.10 -16.66 13.27
C ALA A 83 -6.25 -17.17 14.17
N LYS A 84 -5.96 -17.47 15.44
CA LYS A 84 -6.96 -17.84 16.44
C LYS A 84 -8.00 -16.75 16.67
N SER A 85 -7.59 -15.48 16.72
CA SER A 85 -8.52 -14.36 16.89
C SER A 85 -9.49 -14.16 15.72
N TYR A 86 -9.16 -14.69 14.54
CA TYR A 86 -10.04 -14.64 13.35
C TYR A 86 -10.82 -15.93 13.11
N LYS A 87 -10.62 -16.98 13.92
CA LYS A 87 -11.31 -18.27 13.74
C LYS A 87 -12.82 -18.10 13.97
N SER A 88 -13.61 -18.50 12.98
CA SER A 88 -15.05 -18.71 13.11
C SER A 88 -15.40 -20.20 13.02
N LYS A 89 -16.67 -20.56 13.23
CA LYS A 89 -17.18 -21.94 13.15
C LYS A 89 -16.93 -22.58 11.78
N ASP A 90 -16.92 -21.78 10.72
CA ASP A 90 -16.82 -22.24 9.32
C ASP A 90 -15.38 -22.18 8.78
N THR A 91 -14.39 -22.00 9.66
CA THR A 91 -12.98 -21.85 9.25
C THR A 91 -12.07 -22.75 10.06
N HIS A 92 -10.97 -23.16 9.43
CA HIS A 92 -9.86 -23.86 10.06
C HIS A 92 -8.61 -23.00 10.07
N ILE A 93 -7.75 -23.25 11.04
CA ILE A 93 -6.44 -22.61 11.13
C ILE A 93 -5.44 -23.50 10.43
N TYR A 94 -4.74 -22.94 9.44
CA TYR A 94 -3.70 -23.62 8.70
C TYR A 94 -2.34 -23.01 8.96
N LYS A 95 -1.30 -23.84 8.84
CA LYS A 95 0.12 -23.46 8.95
C LYS A 95 0.81 -23.58 7.60
N TRP A 96 1.66 -22.60 7.33
CA TRP A 96 2.58 -22.58 6.20
C TRP A 96 3.98 -22.27 6.68
N ASP A 97 4.96 -22.91 6.07
CA ASP A 97 6.37 -22.69 6.34
C ASP A 97 7.05 -21.96 5.19
N ILE A 98 8.08 -21.17 5.51
CA ILE A 98 8.86 -20.41 4.54
C ILE A 98 9.79 -21.35 3.77
N LYS A 99 9.64 -21.40 2.44
CA LYS A 99 10.48 -22.20 1.53
C LYS A 99 11.89 -21.65 1.37
N LYS A 100 12.03 -20.32 1.45
CA LYS A 100 13.28 -19.61 1.18
C LYS A 100 13.32 -18.28 1.95
N PRO A 101 14.52 -17.79 2.31
CA PRO A 101 14.69 -16.48 2.93
C PRO A 101 13.83 -15.40 2.28
N THR A 102 12.92 -14.82 3.06
CA THR A 102 11.87 -13.92 2.57
C THR A 102 11.96 -12.58 3.29
N TYR A 103 11.78 -11.49 2.54
CA TYR A 103 11.89 -10.12 3.06
C TYR A 103 10.60 -9.36 2.80
N LEU A 104 10.03 -8.79 3.86
CA LEU A 104 8.79 -8.01 3.82
C LEU A 104 9.09 -6.54 4.12
N LEU A 105 8.52 -5.61 3.36
CA LEU A 105 8.63 -4.19 3.64
C LEU A 105 7.87 -3.86 4.92
N LYS A 106 8.56 -3.29 5.93
CA LYS A 106 7.89 -2.90 7.17
C LYS A 106 6.99 -1.68 6.95
N ILE A 107 5.74 -1.74 7.41
CA ILE A 107 4.89 -0.55 7.51
C ILE A 107 5.30 0.25 8.75
N ASN A 108 6.19 1.20 8.54
CA ASN A 108 6.74 2.06 9.57
C ASN A 108 7.14 3.44 9.00
N LYS A 109 7.49 4.36 9.91
CA LYS A 109 7.91 5.73 9.56
C LYS A 109 9.18 5.76 8.71
N GLU A 110 10.14 4.86 8.97
CA GLU A 110 11.41 4.76 8.23
C GLU A 110 11.19 4.55 6.74
N ASN A 111 10.18 3.77 6.35
CA ASN A 111 9.89 3.46 4.96
C ASN A 111 9.03 4.50 4.22
N ASP A 112 8.53 5.57 4.88
CA ASP A 112 7.67 6.57 4.21
C ASP A 112 8.37 7.19 2.98
N HIS A 113 9.63 7.61 3.16
CA HIS A 113 10.42 8.19 2.08
C HIS A 113 10.69 7.16 0.96
N PHE A 114 11.03 5.92 1.33
CA PHE A 114 11.26 4.85 0.37
C PHE A 114 10.02 4.56 -0.48
N ILE A 115 8.84 4.43 0.15
CA ILE A 115 7.57 4.15 -0.52
C ILE A 115 7.24 5.27 -1.50
N LYS A 116 7.27 6.54 -1.05
CA LYS A 116 7.06 7.69 -1.92
C LYS A 116 8.02 7.68 -3.11
N TYR A 117 9.30 7.40 -2.86
CA TYR A 117 10.31 7.35 -3.91
C TYR A 117 10.00 6.27 -4.95
N ILE A 118 9.74 5.02 -4.54
CA ILE A 118 9.58 3.93 -5.51
C ILE A 118 8.32 4.07 -6.36
N PHE A 119 7.24 4.63 -5.79
CA PHE A 119 5.99 4.93 -6.51
C PHE A 119 6.15 6.12 -7.45
N LYS A 120 6.76 7.23 -7.01
CA LYS A 120 6.96 8.42 -7.86
C LYS A 120 7.95 8.20 -9.00
N SER A 121 8.97 7.36 -8.76
CA SER A 121 10.01 7.05 -9.75
C SER A 121 9.70 5.85 -10.63
N THR A 122 8.50 5.26 -10.55
CA THR A 122 8.15 4.12 -11.40
C THR A 122 7.63 4.59 -12.75
N LEU A 123 8.11 3.98 -13.83
CA LEU A 123 7.58 4.17 -15.17
C LEU A 123 6.41 3.22 -15.49
N ILE A 124 6.17 2.25 -14.60
CA ILE A 124 5.09 1.27 -14.76
C ILE A 124 3.77 1.97 -14.49
N LYS A 125 2.80 1.76 -15.38
CA LYS A 125 1.42 2.22 -15.16
C LYS A 125 0.80 1.42 -14.01
N LEU A 126 0.47 2.10 -12.91
CA LEU A 126 -0.20 1.53 -11.75
C LEU A 126 -1.71 1.61 -11.92
N THR A 127 -2.44 0.73 -11.24
CA THR A 127 -3.90 0.64 -11.31
C THR A 127 -4.48 1.04 -9.95
N PRO A 128 -5.04 2.24 -9.77
CA PRO A 128 -5.75 2.59 -8.55
C PRO A 128 -7.08 1.85 -8.45
N THR A 129 -7.64 1.81 -7.25
CA THR A 129 -8.96 1.25 -6.94
C THR A 129 -10.05 2.09 -7.60
N ILE A 130 -9.91 3.43 -7.54
CA ILE A 130 -10.87 4.36 -8.15
C ILE A 130 -10.30 4.86 -9.49
N ILE A 131 -10.94 4.42 -10.57
CA ILE A 131 -10.65 4.87 -11.93
C ILE A 131 -11.80 5.75 -12.39
N LEU A 132 -11.50 7.01 -12.66
CA LEU A 132 -12.47 8.01 -13.11
C LEU A 132 -12.16 8.40 -14.55
N THR A 133 -13.20 8.42 -15.39
CA THR A 133 -13.15 9.00 -16.74
C THR A 133 -13.33 10.52 -16.67
N ASP A 134 -12.90 11.24 -17.71
CA ASP A 134 -13.08 12.70 -17.79
C ASP A 134 -14.54 13.12 -17.63
N ASN A 135 -15.46 12.31 -18.18
CA ASN A 135 -16.90 12.55 -18.05
C ASN A 135 -17.41 12.36 -16.62
N GLN A 136 -16.84 11.44 -15.84
CA GLN A 136 -17.15 11.30 -14.41
C GLN A 136 -16.56 12.46 -13.61
N ILE A 137 -15.31 12.86 -13.90
CA ILE A 137 -14.64 13.96 -13.20
C ILE A 137 -15.46 15.25 -13.29
N LYS A 138 -15.99 15.59 -14.47
CA LYS A 138 -16.85 16.77 -14.68
C LYS A 138 -18.14 16.77 -13.84
N LYS A 139 -18.61 15.60 -13.39
CA LYS A 139 -19.83 15.46 -12.56
C LYS A 139 -19.55 15.58 -11.07
N ILE A 140 -18.30 15.48 -10.65
CA ILE A 140 -17.91 15.53 -9.24
C ILE A 140 -17.90 17.00 -8.79
N LYS A 141 -18.74 17.32 -7.80
CA LYS A 141 -18.77 18.66 -7.17
C LYS A 141 -18.00 18.72 -5.84
N TYR A 142 -17.38 17.62 -5.45
CA TYR A 142 -16.58 17.51 -4.23
C TYR A 142 -15.15 17.95 -4.53
N ASP A 143 -14.61 18.91 -3.78
CA ASP A 143 -13.21 19.33 -3.94
C ASP A 143 -12.30 18.41 -3.13
N HIS A 144 -11.43 17.68 -3.83
CA HIS A 144 -10.40 16.85 -3.22
C HIS A 144 -9.25 16.59 -4.20
N PRO A 145 -7.97 16.81 -3.83
CA PRO A 145 -6.82 16.67 -4.73
C PRO A 145 -6.74 15.33 -5.46
N TYR A 146 -7.15 14.25 -4.78
CA TYR A 146 -7.22 12.90 -5.34
C TYR A 146 -7.92 12.80 -6.70
N ILE A 147 -8.97 13.60 -6.96
CA ILE A 147 -9.76 13.50 -8.20
C ILE A 147 -8.89 13.72 -9.44
N ASN A 148 -8.01 14.72 -9.36
CA ASN A 148 -7.17 15.19 -10.47
C ASN A 148 -5.79 14.52 -10.51
N MET A 149 -5.49 13.63 -9.57
CA MET A 149 -4.24 12.86 -9.57
C MET A 149 -4.17 11.90 -10.76
N THR A 150 -2.96 11.73 -11.29
CA THR A 150 -2.65 10.67 -12.26
C THR A 150 -2.86 9.28 -11.66
N SER A 151 -2.91 8.24 -12.50
CA SER A 151 -3.07 6.84 -12.06
C SER A 151 -2.02 6.42 -11.02
N ASN A 152 -0.77 6.84 -11.21
CA ASN A 152 0.34 6.48 -10.30
C ASN A 152 0.28 7.26 -8.98
N GLU A 153 -0.14 8.53 -9.03
CA GLU A 153 -0.36 9.33 -7.82
C GLU A 153 -1.53 8.80 -7.00
N LYS A 154 -2.65 8.42 -7.65
CA LYS A 154 -3.78 7.75 -7.00
C LYS A 154 -3.34 6.44 -6.34
N ALA A 155 -2.57 5.61 -7.04
CA ALA A 155 -2.07 4.35 -6.47
C ALA A 155 -1.17 4.56 -5.25
N LEU A 156 -0.30 5.59 -5.25
CA LEU A 156 0.48 5.97 -4.07
C LEU A 156 -0.44 6.45 -2.94
N TYR A 157 -1.37 7.35 -3.24
CA TYR A 157 -2.30 7.90 -2.26
C TYR A 157 -3.11 6.79 -1.58
N GLU A 158 -3.63 5.84 -2.35
CA GLU A 158 -4.38 4.69 -1.84
C GLU A 158 -3.52 3.76 -0.98
N PHE A 159 -2.28 3.50 -1.38
CA PHE A 159 -1.33 2.77 -0.53
C PHE A 159 -1.13 3.50 0.80
N GLN A 160 -0.93 4.81 0.75
CA GLN A 160 -0.74 5.62 1.95
C GLN A 160 -2.00 5.69 2.82
N PHE A 161 -3.18 5.73 2.22
CA PHE A 161 -4.46 5.67 2.91
C PHE A 161 -4.65 4.34 3.65
N ALA A 162 -4.48 3.22 2.95
CA ALA A 162 -4.68 1.87 3.48
C ALA A 162 -3.68 1.54 4.61
N PHE A 163 -2.40 1.89 4.42
CA PHE A 163 -1.32 1.58 5.36
C PHE A 163 -1.00 2.73 6.33
N GLY A 164 -1.77 3.81 6.31
CA GLY A 164 -1.74 4.89 7.31
C GLY A 164 -0.59 5.88 7.15
N TYR A 165 -0.03 6.10 5.98
CA TYR A 165 1.02 7.12 5.76
C TYR A 165 0.49 8.55 5.61
N ILE A 166 -0.83 8.73 5.50
CA ILE A 166 -1.52 10.02 5.55
C ILE A 166 -2.11 10.30 6.94
N THR A 167 -2.52 11.54 7.19
CA THR A 167 -3.05 11.95 8.50
C THR A 167 -4.43 11.33 8.76
N VAL A 168 -4.87 11.25 10.02
CA VAL A 168 -6.22 10.76 10.34
C VAL A 168 -7.30 11.66 9.71
N GLU A 169 -7.07 12.97 9.72
CA GLU A 169 -7.92 13.95 9.05
C GLU A 169 -7.99 13.69 7.54
N GLU A 170 -6.85 13.46 6.89
CA GLU A 170 -6.80 13.15 5.46
C GLU A 170 -7.45 11.79 5.14
N GLN A 171 -7.31 10.78 6.01
CA GLN A 171 -8.05 9.52 5.89
C GLN A 171 -9.57 9.75 6.01
N TYR A 172 -10.00 10.63 6.92
CA TYR A 172 -11.40 11.00 7.10
C TYR A 172 -11.96 11.75 5.88
N GLU A 173 -11.25 12.76 5.37
CA GLU A 173 -11.64 13.49 4.16
C GLU A 173 -11.72 12.57 2.93
N PHE A 174 -10.76 11.65 2.79
CA PHE A 174 -10.81 10.69 1.70
C PHE A 174 -11.99 9.73 1.82
N MET A 175 -12.32 9.26 3.03
CA MET A 175 -13.52 8.43 3.24
C MET A 175 -14.81 9.18 2.87
N LYS A 176 -14.92 10.48 3.17
CA LYS A 176 -16.06 11.29 2.73
C LYS A 176 -16.13 11.40 1.20
N LEU A 177 -15.00 11.60 0.53
CA LEU A 177 -14.94 11.57 -0.93
C LEU A 177 -15.43 10.22 -1.46
N VAL A 178 -14.90 9.10 -0.95
CA VAL A 178 -15.29 7.75 -1.41
C VAL A 178 -16.79 7.53 -1.21
N LYS A 179 -17.34 7.91 -0.05
CA LYS A 179 -18.77 7.89 0.23
C LYS A 179 -19.55 8.70 -0.82
N TYR A 180 -19.17 9.94 -1.05
CA TYR A 180 -19.81 10.81 -2.04
C TYR A 180 -19.83 10.18 -3.43
N LEU A 181 -18.72 9.59 -3.87
CA LEU A 181 -18.61 8.95 -5.19
C LEU A 181 -19.56 7.73 -5.30
N ILE A 182 -19.74 6.96 -4.23
CA ILE A 182 -20.65 5.82 -4.18
C ILE A 182 -22.12 6.29 -4.20
N GLU A 183 -22.48 7.23 -3.33
CA GLU A 183 -23.86 7.74 -3.21
C GLU A 183 -24.35 8.40 -4.50
N ASN A 184 -23.45 9.10 -5.21
CA ASN A 184 -23.75 9.69 -6.51
C ASN A 184 -23.63 8.71 -7.69
N LYS A 185 -23.46 7.41 -7.41
CA LYS A 185 -23.37 6.32 -8.41
C LYS A 185 -22.25 6.55 -9.44
N ILE A 186 -21.19 7.24 -9.04
CA ILE A 186 -20.02 7.51 -9.89
C ILE A 186 -19.12 6.28 -9.93
N ILE A 187 -19.00 5.58 -8.79
CA ILE A 187 -18.26 4.34 -8.65
C ILE A 187 -19.10 3.29 -7.92
N THR A 188 -18.69 2.03 -8.02
CA THR A 188 -19.20 0.93 -7.21
C THR A 188 -18.05 0.28 -6.48
N LEU A 189 -18.17 0.14 -5.16
CA LEU A 189 -17.21 -0.57 -4.33
C LEU A 189 -17.96 -1.50 -3.37
N THR A 190 -17.51 -2.74 -3.30
CA THR A 190 -18.13 -3.75 -2.44
C THR A 190 -17.16 -4.20 -1.34
N THR A 191 -17.72 -4.85 -0.32
CA THR A 191 -16.99 -5.69 0.61
C THR A 191 -16.45 -6.94 -0.12
N ARG A 192 -15.71 -7.78 0.62
CA ARG A 192 -15.21 -9.06 0.11
C ARG A 192 -16.35 -10.00 -0.25
N GLU A 193 -17.46 -9.90 0.48
CA GLU A 193 -18.67 -10.72 0.33
C GLU A 193 -19.61 -10.16 -0.76
N GLY A 194 -19.23 -9.07 -1.43
CA GLY A 194 -20.02 -8.46 -2.50
C GLY A 194 -21.11 -7.48 -2.02
N THR A 195 -21.24 -7.25 -0.72
CA THR A 195 -22.17 -6.26 -0.16
C THR A 195 -21.64 -4.83 -0.28
N SER A 196 -22.48 -3.81 -0.12
CA SER A 196 -22.04 -2.41 -0.19
C SER A 196 -21.00 -2.10 0.90
N ILE A 197 -19.94 -1.36 0.54
CA ILE A 197 -18.92 -0.91 1.51
C ILE A 197 -19.38 0.28 2.37
N ILE A 198 -20.54 0.87 2.05
CA ILE A 198 -21.00 2.16 2.62
C ILE A 198 -21.13 2.11 4.14
N ASP A 199 -21.70 1.04 4.70
CA ASP A 199 -21.90 0.90 6.16
C ASP A 199 -20.57 0.92 6.92
N LYS A 200 -19.54 0.29 6.33
CA LYS A 200 -18.19 0.28 6.90
C LYS A 200 -17.54 1.66 6.84
N ILE A 201 -17.78 2.40 5.76
CA ILE A 201 -17.31 3.79 5.63
C ILE A 201 -18.02 4.68 6.66
N ASP A 202 -19.35 4.56 6.77
CA ASP A 202 -20.16 5.34 7.70
C ASP A 202 -19.80 5.08 9.15
N PHE A 203 -19.58 3.82 9.52
CA PHE A 203 -19.09 3.47 10.84
C PHE A 203 -17.77 4.19 11.16
N LYS A 204 -16.81 4.20 10.22
CA LYS A 204 -15.50 4.86 10.43
C LYS A 204 -15.62 6.38 10.46
N ILE A 205 -16.42 6.99 9.59
CA ILE A 205 -16.72 8.43 9.60
C ILE A 205 -17.35 8.84 10.94
N ASN A 206 -18.36 8.09 11.40
CA ASN A 206 -19.02 8.37 12.66
C ASN A 206 -18.07 8.17 13.84
N PHE A 207 -17.29 7.09 13.83
CA PHE A 207 -16.25 6.87 14.84
C PHE A 207 -15.30 8.06 14.93
N TYR A 208 -14.80 8.59 13.82
CA TYR A 208 -13.91 9.76 13.82
C TYR A 208 -14.54 11.01 14.46
N LYS A 209 -15.83 11.26 14.19
CA LYS A 209 -16.58 12.41 14.70
C LYS A 209 -16.81 12.32 16.21
N VAL A 210 -17.18 11.15 16.73
CA VAL A 210 -17.55 10.98 18.15
C VAL A 210 -16.37 10.72 19.08
N SER A 211 -15.21 10.34 18.54
CA SER A 211 -13.99 10.04 19.33
C SER A 211 -13.13 11.29 19.58
N SER A 212 -13.76 12.42 19.87
CA SER A 212 -13.10 13.71 20.16
C SER A 212 -12.12 13.64 21.34
N LEU A 213 -12.34 12.71 22.28
CA LEU A 213 -11.56 12.54 23.50
C LEU A 213 -10.41 11.53 23.40
N ILE A 214 -10.27 10.81 22.28
CA ILE A 214 -9.25 9.77 22.13
C ILE A 214 -8.00 10.40 21.49
N PRO A 215 -6.82 10.37 22.15
CA PRO A 215 -5.58 10.83 21.53
C PRO A 215 -5.34 10.12 20.19
N LYS A 216 -5.34 10.91 19.11
CA LYS A 216 -5.21 10.39 17.75
C LYS A 216 -3.74 10.44 17.34
N LYS A 217 -3.15 9.27 17.09
CA LYS A 217 -1.86 9.20 16.40
C LYS A 217 -2.06 9.80 15.01
N GLN A 218 -1.22 10.74 14.57
CA GLN A 218 -1.47 11.42 13.30
C GLN A 218 -1.24 10.51 12.08
N LYS A 219 -0.22 9.65 12.11
CA LYS A 219 0.09 8.70 11.03
C LYS A 219 0.30 7.29 11.58
N MET A 220 0.49 6.33 10.69
CA MET A 220 0.57 4.89 10.92
C MET A 220 -0.73 4.31 11.51
N ASN A 221 -1.88 4.83 11.07
CA ASN A 221 -3.19 4.27 11.38
C ASN A 221 -3.63 3.39 10.22
N ARG A 222 -3.31 2.09 10.32
CA ARG A 222 -3.80 1.08 9.38
C ARG A 222 -5.33 1.17 9.31
N LEU A 223 -5.87 1.20 8.09
CA LEU A 223 -7.30 1.19 7.84
C LEU A 223 -7.57 0.21 6.70
N SER A 224 -8.25 -0.91 7.01
CA SER A 224 -8.48 -1.97 6.04
C SER A 224 -9.79 -1.80 5.28
N PHE A 225 -9.66 -1.60 3.97
CA PHE A 225 -10.73 -1.74 2.99
C PHE A 225 -10.25 -2.69 1.90
N TYR A 226 -10.98 -3.79 1.67
CA TYR A 226 -10.51 -4.94 0.91
C TYR A 226 -9.91 -4.58 -0.45
N TYR A 227 -10.63 -3.82 -1.28
CA TYR A 227 -10.12 -3.43 -2.60
C TYR A 227 -8.92 -2.49 -2.53
N PHE A 228 -8.95 -1.46 -1.68
CA PHE A 228 -7.80 -0.56 -1.50
C PHE A 228 -6.55 -1.34 -1.06
N ASP A 229 -6.69 -2.27 -0.13
CA ASP A 229 -5.61 -3.13 0.33
C ASP A 229 -5.06 -3.99 -0.83
N LYS A 230 -5.95 -4.63 -1.60
CA LYS A 230 -5.58 -5.48 -2.75
C LYS A 230 -4.85 -4.69 -3.83
N TYR A 231 -5.39 -3.55 -4.27
CA TYR A 231 -4.76 -2.71 -5.30
C TYR A 231 -3.43 -2.11 -4.82
N ALA A 232 -3.35 -1.65 -3.56
CA ALA A 232 -2.12 -1.14 -2.96
C ALA A 232 -1.00 -2.19 -2.99
N ILE A 233 -1.31 -3.42 -2.54
CA ILE A 233 -0.35 -4.53 -2.50
C ILE A 233 0.03 -5.00 -3.91
N MET A 234 -0.93 -5.10 -4.83
CA MET A 234 -0.68 -5.43 -6.24
C MET A 234 0.27 -4.40 -6.89
N ASN A 235 0.01 -3.11 -6.71
CA ASN A 235 0.85 -2.06 -7.29
C ASN A 235 2.26 -2.07 -6.70
N LEU A 236 2.39 -2.26 -5.37
CA LEU A 236 3.70 -2.41 -4.75
C LEU A 236 4.46 -3.62 -5.32
N CYS A 237 3.81 -4.78 -5.49
CA CYS A 237 4.39 -5.95 -6.14
C CYS A 237 4.92 -5.59 -7.53
N LYS A 238 4.09 -4.96 -8.38
CA LYS A 238 4.48 -4.57 -9.74
C LYS A 238 5.74 -3.72 -9.74
N ILE A 239 5.82 -2.72 -8.84
CA ILE A 239 6.98 -1.83 -8.75
C ILE A 239 8.25 -2.61 -8.38
N VAL A 240 8.21 -3.41 -7.32
CA VAL A 240 9.42 -4.08 -6.80
C VAL A 240 9.85 -5.25 -7.69
N TYR A 241 8.91 -6.00 -8.26
CA TYR A 241 9.19 -7.12 -9.16
C TYR A 241 9.91 -6.66 -10.43
N ASN A 242 9.47 -5.53 -11.01
CA ASN A 242 10.10 -4.97 -12.20
C ASN A 242 11.42 -4.26 -11.92
N LYS A 243 11.58 -3.61 -10.76
CA LYS A 243 12.82 -2.90 -10.44
C LYS A 243 13.99 -3.87 -10.15
N LYS A 244 13.75 -5.15 -9.82
CA LYS A 244 14.71 -6.25 -9.47
C LYS A 244 15.76 -5.96 -8.38
N ASP A 245 15.97 -4.69 -8.10
CA ASP A 245 16.91 -4.07 -7.19
C ASP A 245 16.52 -4.26 -5.72
N TYR A 246 15.24 -4.52 -5.46
CA TYR A 246 14.69 -4.69 -4.13
C TYR A 246 14.15 -6.11 -4.00
N LYS A 247 14.79 -6.91 -3.15
CA LYS A 247 14.29 -8.23 -2.76
C LYS A 247 13.16 -8.03 -1.74
N ILE A 248 11.95 -7.72 -2.21
CA ILE A 248 10.75 -7.54 -1.37
C ILE A 248 9.69 -8.48 -1.90
N SER A 249 9.20 -9.39 -1.05
CA SER A 249 8.17 -10.39 -1.39
C SER A 249 6.81 -10.08 -0.77
N GLY A 250 6.71 -8.97 -0.04
CA GLY A 250 5.48 -8.61 0.64
C GLY A 250 5.64 -7.43 1.60
N VAL A 251 4.68 -7.31 2.51
CA VAL A 251 4.55 -6.24 3.49
C VAL A 251 4.38 -6.83 4.88
N TYR A 252 5.02 -6.23 5.87
CA TYR A 252 4.84 -6.57 7.29
C TYR A 252 4.20 -5.39 8.03
N GLN A 253 3.00 -5.61 8.56
CA GLN A 253 2.32 -4.72 9.48
C GLN A 253 2.49 -5.28 10.88
N LYS A 254 3.26 -4.59 11.72
CA LYS A 254 3.37 -4.97 13.13
C LYS A 254 2.06 -4.71 13.87
N ASN A 255 1.81 -5.53 14.89
CA ASN A 255 0.70 -5.33 15.82
C ASN A 255 0.91 -4.02 16.60
N ASN A 256 0.26 -2.97 16.13
CA ASN A 256 0.28 -1.63 16.72
C ASN A 256 -1.16 -1.18 16.91
N SER A 257 -1.42 -0.41 17.97
CA SER A 257 -2.68 0.32 18.08
C SER A 257 -2.84 1.27 16.89
N SER A 258 -3.98 1.15 16.21
CA SER A 258 -4.43 2.08 15.17
C SER A 258 -5.63 2.82 15.73
N PHE A 259 -5.73 4.13 15.46
CA PHE A 259 -6.93 4.90 15.79
C PHE A 259 -8.20 4.23 15.26
N TRP A 260 -8.14 3.64 14.06
CA TRP A 260 -9.29 2.98 13.42
C TRP A 260 -9.64 1.61 13.99
N PHE A 261 -8.81 1.06 14.88
CA PHE A 261 -8.99 -0.24 15.50
C PHE A 261 -8.75 -0.11 17.01
N PRO A 262 -9.64 0.60 17.74
CA PRO A 262 -9.49 0.77 19.17
C PRO A 262 -9.59 -0.58 19.88
N ASN A 263 -8.69 -0.83 20.83
CA ASN A 263 -8.83 -1.94 21.77
C ASN A 263 -9.90 -1.56 22.79
N LEU A 264 -11.14 -1.97 22.55
CA LEU A 264 -12.23 -1.87 23.52
C LEU A 264 -12.27 -3.16 24.35
N LEU A 265 -12.77 -3.09 25.60
CA LEU A 265 -12.81 -4.22 26.55
C LEU A 265 -13.36 -5.54 25.95
N ILE A 266 -14.25 -5.43 24.97
CA ILE A 266 -14.95 -6.54 24.29
C ILE A 266 -14.37 -6.85 22.90
N TYR A 267 -13.45 -6.01 22.39
CA TYR A 267 -12.96 -6.07 21.01
C TYR A 267 -11.47 -5.65 20.95
N LYS A 268 -10.58 -6.66 21.03
CA LYS A 268 -9.15 -6.50 20.74
C LYS A 268 -8.87 -6.96 19.31
N MET A 269 -8.48 -6.05 18.42
CA MET A 269 -7.96 -6.41 17.10
C MET A 269 -6.44 -6.35 17.11
N ASN A 270 -5.80 -7.51 17.30
CA ASN A 270 -4.36 -7.65 17.05
C ASN A 270 -4.14 -7.76 15.54
N ILE A 271 -3.71 -6.66 14.92
CA ILE A 271 -3.50 -6.59 13.46
C ILE A 271 -2.01 -6.75 13.19
N GLU A 272 -1.49 -7.94 13.49
CA GLU A 272 -0.22 -8.37 12.93
C GLU A 272 -0.49 -9.01 11.56
N GLU A 273 0.06 -8.42 10.49
CA GLU A 273 -0.14 -8.93 9.14
C GLU A 273 1.22 -9.19 8.47
N TYR A 274 1.38 -10.42 7.98
CA TYR A 274 2.41 -10.82 7.03
C TYR A 274 1.71 -10.98 5.68
N ILE A 275 1.82 -9.96 4.83
CA ILE A 275 1.14 -9.91 3.54
C ILE A 275 2.15 -10.32 2.48
N LEU A 276 1.91 -11.42 1.78
CA LEU A 276 2.78 -11.87 0.69
C LEU A 276 2.16 -11.53 -0.66
N PHE A 277 2.98 -11.08 -1.61
CA PHE A 277 2.52 -10.73 -2.95
C PHE A 277 2.06 -11.95 -3.75
N ASN A 278 2.82 -13.04 -3.66
CA ASN A 278 2.57 -14.30 -4.34
C ASN A 278 3.06 -15.47 -3.47
N PRO A 279 2.23 -15.92 -2.51
CA PRO A 279 2.61 -16.92 -1.51
C PRO A 279 3.22 -18.22 -2.07
N PRO A 280 2.77 -18.81 -3.21
CA PRO A 280 3.35 -20.04 -3.75
C PRO A 280 4.87 -20.07 -3.92
N HIS A 281 5.48 -18.91 -4.21
CA HIS A 281 6.93 -18.77 -4.39
C HIS A 281 7.72 -18.73 -3.08
N ASN A 282 7.04 -18.45 -1.97
CA ASN A 282 7.65 -18.23 -0.65
C ASN A 282 7.18 -19.25 0.38
N LEU A 283 6.01 -19.87 0.22
CA LEU A 283 5.37 -20.72 1.22
C LEU A 283 5.15 -22.15 0.74
N LYS A 284 5.31 -23.08 1.67
CA LYS A 284 4.87 -24.48 1.59
C LYS A 284 3.75 -24.67 2.63
N TYR A 285 2.65 -25.28 2.22
CA TYR A 285 1.63 -25.72 3.17
C TYR A 285 2.22 -26.82 4.07
N ASP A 286 1.98 -26.72 5.37
CA ASP A 286 2.39 -27.72 6.35
C ASP A 286 1.19 -28.59 6.74
N LYS A 287 0.24 -28.02 7.51
CA LYS A 287 -0.91 -28.75 8.04
C LYS A 287 -2.05 -27.85 8.50
N MET A 288 -3.20 -28.46 8.76
CA MET A 288 -4.26 -27.90 9.57
C MET A 288 -3.90 -28.03 11.06
N ILE A 289 -4.15 -26.99 11.83
CA ILE A 289 -3.86 -26.93 13.28
C ILE A 289 -5.14 -27.13 14.09
N GLU A 290 -6.24 -26.49 13.68
CA GLU A 290 -7.55 -26.56 14.35
C GLU A 290 -8.70 -26.27 13.38
#